data_AF-A0A842U6X6-F1
#
_entry.id   AF-A0A842U6X6-F1
#
_cell.length_a   1.000
_cell.length_b   1.000
_cell.length_c   1.000
_cell.angle_alpha   90.00
_cell.angle_beta   90.00
_cell.angle_gamma   90.00
#
_symmetry.space_group_name_H-M   'P 1'
#
loop_
_entity.id
_entity.type
_entity.pdbx_description
1 polymer ?
#
loop_
_entity_poly.entity_id
_entity_poly.type
_entity_poly.pdbx_seq_one_letter_code
_entity_poly.pdbx_strand_id
1 'polypeptide(L)'
;MSEFEEKVLDMLKNIDEKLNKILNGEAKSAQPETKASAPAPKEADSSGKTVKPSAVVDKQKEEEQLEEKPPVEGRRVCADCGGTSFKEQEDRSKVLHQMGGIKIYAKRYICKSCGKEM
;
A
#
# COMPACT_ATOMS: atom_id res chain seq x y z
N MET A 1 -4.10 -43.56 -10.42
CA MET A 1 -4.22 -42.10 -10.26
C MET A 1 -4.77 -41.55 -11.55
N SER A 2 -5.68 -40.58 -11.50
CA SER A 2 -6.09 -39.85 -12.70
C SER A 2 -4.99 -38.88 -13.16
N GLU A 3 -4.92 -38.54 -14.44
CA GLU A 3 -3.93 -37.57 -14.95
C GLU A 3 -4.03 -36.20 -14.25
N PHE A 4 -5.22 -35.87 -13.76
CA PHE A 4 -5.45 -34.67 -12.96
C PHE A 4 -4.81 -34.79 -11.57
N GLU A 5 -4.99 -35.92 -10.88
CA GLU A 5 -4.35 -36.18 -9.58
C GLU A 5 -2.82 -36.11 -9.67
N GLU A 6 -2.23 -36.63 -10.75
CA GLU A 6 -0.78 -36.57 -10.97
C GLU A 6 -0.29 -35.13 -11.14
N LYS A 7 -1.00 -34.30 -11.92
CA LYS A 7 -0.69 -32.88 -12.08
C LYS A 7 -0.86 -32.09 -10.79
N VAL A 8 -1.89 -32.38 -10.00
CA VAL A 8 -2.10 -31.74 -8.70
C VAL A 8 -0.97 -32.10 -7.73
N LEU A 9 -0.56 -33.36 -7.70
CA LEU A 9 0.56 -33.81 -6.86
C LEU A 9 1.90 -33.19 -7.31
N ASP A 10 2.13 -33.06 -8.60
CA ASP A 10 3.33 -32.40 -9.14
C ASP A 10 3.35 -30.90 -8.80
N MET A 11 2.19 -30.24 -8.87
CA MET A 11 2.06 -28.83 -8.50
C MET A 11 2.32 -28.61 -7.01
N LEU A 12 1.80 -29.48 -6.13
CA LEU A 12 2.03 -29.41 -4.68
C LEU A 12 3.51 -29.59 -4.33
N LYS A 13 4.20 -30.56 -4.94
CA LYS A 13 5.65 -30.77 -4.75
C LYS A 13 6.48 -29.55 -5.17
N ASN A 14 6.14 -28.94 -6.30
CA ASN A 14 6.81 -27.74 -6.78
C ASN A 14 6.65 -26.54 -5.84
N ILE A 15 5.52 -26.45 -5.13
CA ILE A 15 5.28 -25.40 -4.12
C ILE A 15 6.16 -25.66 -2.89
N ASP A 16 6.20 -26.91 -2.39
CA ASP A 16 7.03 -27.27 -1.23
C ASP A 16 8.53 -27.04 -1.48
N GLU A 17 9.03 -27.33 -2.68
CA GLU A 17 10.43 -27.04 -3.03
C GLU A 17 10.75 -25.55 -3.03
N LYS A 18 9.82 -24.71 -3.51
CA LYS A 18 9.98 -23.25 -3.52
C LYS A 18 9.95 -22.68 -2.11
N LEU A 19 9.05 -23.16 -1.26
CA LEU A 19 8.98 -22.74 0.14
C LEU A 19 10.27 -23.11 0.90
N ASN A 20 10.80 -24.32 0.68
CA ASN A 20 12.07 -24.73 1.29
C ASN A 20 13.27 -23.90 0.81
N LYS A 21 13.30 -23.44 -0.45
CA LYS A 21 14.36 -22.56 -0.95
C LYS A 21 14.33 -21.18 -0.30
N ILE A 22 13.14 -20.65 -0.01
CA ILE A 22 12.97 -19.37 0.67
C ILE A 22 13.38 -19.51 2.14
N LEU A 23 12.86 -20.54 2.83
CA LEU A 23 13.15 -20.78 4.25
C LEU A 23 14.63 -21.08 4.53
N ASN A 24 15.31 -21.80 3.63
CA ASN A 24 16.75 -22.08 3.77
C ASN A 24 17.65 -20.97 3.20
N GLY A 25 17.08 -19.96 2.53
CA GLY A 25 17.80 -18.84 1.91
C GLY A 25 18.09 -17.66 2.84
N GLU A 26 17.49 -17.62 4.04
CA GLU A 26 17.65 -16.52 5.00
C GLU A 26 18.56 -16.92 6.18
N ALA A 27 19.86 -17.02 5.91
CA ALA A 27 20.91 -16.99 6.94
C ALA A 27 22.24 -16.48 6.38
N LYS A 28 22.27 -15.26 5.83
CA LYS A 28 23.52 -14.51 5.64
C LYS A 28 23.24 -13.00 5.74
N SER A 29 23.07 -12.55 6.98
CA SER A 29 23.16 -11.14 7.36
C SER A 29 24.52 -10.58 6.95
N ALA A 30 24.52 -9.66 5.99
CA ALA A 30 25.65 -8.79 5.72
C ALA A 30 25.51 -7.55 6.62
N GLN A 31 26.32 -7.50 7.66
CA GLN A 31 26.56 -6.34 8.49
C GLN A 31 27.70 -5.52 7.84
N PRO A 32 27.59 -4.19 7.70
CA PRO A 32 28.77 -3.35 7.53
C PRO A 32 29.17 -2.73 8.86
N GLU A 33 30.42 -2.99 9.24
CA GLU A 33 31.16 -2.29 10.28
C GLU A 33 31.53 -0.87 9.81
N THR A 34 31.41 0.13 10.70
CA THR A 34 32.29 1.31 10.67
C THR A 34 32.82 1.59 12.06
N LYS A 35 34.15 1.61 12.14
CA LYS A 35 35.01 1.75 13.32
C LYS A 35 35.06 3.19 13.87
N ALA A 36 35.03 3.28 15.21
CA ALA A 36 35.79 4.12 16.13
C ALA A 36 36.27 5.54 15.75
N SER A 37 35.90 6.54 16.57
CA SER A 37 36.82 7.29 17.48
C SER A 37 36.07 8.34 18.33
N ALA A 38 36.29 8.32 19.65
CA ALA A 38 35.95 9.37 20.63
C ALA A 38 37.00 10.53 20.57
N PRO A 39 36.90 11.72 21.24
CA PRO A 39 36.29 11.98 22.56
C PRO A 39 35.54 13.33 22.77
N ALA A 40 34.80 13.44 23.88
CA ALA A 40 34.38 14.68 24.55
C ALA A 40 35.61 15.43 25.15
N PRO A 41 35.55 16.65 25.75
CA PRO A 41 34.39 17.42 26.23
C PRO A 41 34.48 18.96 26.03
N LYS A 42 33.37 19.70 26.30
CA LYS A 42 33.33 20.96 27.09
C LYS A 42 31.90 21.53 27.14
N GLU A 43 31.39 21.69 28.37
CA GLU A 43 30.23 22.49 28.71
C GLU A 43 30.55 23.99 28.56
N ALA A 44 29.61 24.78 28.03
CA ALA A 44 29.17 26.06 28.62
C ALA A 44 28.11 26.76 27.74
N ASP A 45 27.01 27.13 28.40
CA ASP A 45 26.16 28.29 28.18
C ASP A 45 25.05 28.30 27.09
N SER A 46 23.84 28.03 27.59
CA SER A 46 22.70 28.96 27.56
C SER A 46 22.12 29.39 26.20
N SER A 47 21.14 28.63 25.71
CA SER A 47 19.93 29.23 25.14
C SER A 47 18.81 28.19 25.07
N GLY A 48 17.72 28.46 25.78
CA GLY A 48 16.57 27.57 25.86
C GLY A 48 15.92 27.33 24.51
N LYS A 49 15.74 26.06 24.15
CA LYS A 49 14.64 25.65 23.28
C LYS A 49 14.23 24.23 23.62
N THR A 50 13.33 24.12 24.58
CA THR A 50 12.45 22.97 24.75
C THR A 50 11.83 22.68 23.38
N VAL A 51 12.29 21.63 22.71
CA VAL A 51 11.70 21.17 21.45
C VAL A 51 10.29 20.69 21.79
N LYS A 52 9.29 21.48 21.40
CA LYS A 52 7.88 21.11 21.54
C LYS A 52 7.63 19.86 20.69
N PRO A 53 7.04 18.78 21.24
CA PRO A 53 6.77 17.53 20.51
C PRO A 53 5.95 17.71 19.23
N SER A 54 5.19 18.80 19.13
CA SER A 54 4.32 19.10 17.99
C SER A 54 5.07 19.27 16.67
N ALA A 55 6.30 19.80 16.70
CA ALA A 55 7.06 20.08 15.47
C ALA A 55 7.63 18.82 14.79
N VAL A 56 7.66 17.68 15.50
CA VAL A 56 8.11 16.39 14.96
C VAL A 56 6.96 15.70 14.21
N VAL A 57 5.71 15.93 14.64
CA VAL A 57 4.50 15.34 14.04
C VAL A 57 4.16 16.01 12.70
N ASP A 58 4.38 17.33 12.57
CA ASP A 58 4.10 18.05 11.32
C ASP A 58 5.06 17.64 10.18
N LYS A 59 6.33 17.33 10.50
CA LYS A 59 7.32 16.87 9.51
C LYS A 59 7.04 15.46 9.00
N GLN A 60 6.57 14.56 9.86
CA GLN A 60 6.17 13.21 9.45
C GLN A 60 4.92 13.21 8.55
N LYS A 61 4.05 14.22 8.66
CA LYS A 61 2.84 14.37 7.83
C LYS A 61 3.12 14.89 6.42
N GLU A 62 4.21 15.62 6.20
CA GLU A 62 4.58 16.12 4.87
C GLU A 62 5.34 15.08 4.04
N GLU A 63 6.17 14.23 4.65
CA GLU A 63 6.93 13.19 3.93
C GLU A 63 6.03 12.03 3.44
N GLU A 64 4.97 11.67 4.16
CA GLU A 64 4.03 10.60 3.75
C GLU A 64 3.16 11.00 2.54
N GLN A 65 3.04 12.30 2.23
CA GLN A 65 2.29 12.79 1.06
C GLN A 65 3.11 12.79 -0.25
N LEU A 66 4.43 12.65 -0.17
CA LEU A 66 5.33 12.73 -1.32
C LEU A 66 5.79 11.37 -1.86
N GLU A 67 5.61 10.29 -1.09
CA GLU A 67 6.10 8.94 -1.46
C GLU A 67 5.00 7.94 -1.85
N GLU A 68 3.72 8.31 -1.84
CA GLU A 68 2.65 7.34 -2.12
C GLU A 68 2.25 7.22 -3.61
N LYS A 69 2.85 6.18 -4.18
CA LYS A 69 2.41 5.31 -5.27
C LYS A 69 2.96 5.63 -6.67
N PRO A 70 3.71 4.68 -7.27
CA PRO A 70 3.98 4.72 -8.70
C PRO A 70 2.65 4.79 -9.48
N PRO A 71 2.64 5.34 -10.71
CA PRO A 71 1.41 5.49 -11.48
C PRO A 71 0.74 4.13 -11.64
N VAL A 72 -0.41 3.97 -10.97
CA VAL A 72 -1.24 2.78 -11.11
C VAL A 72 -1.78 2.81 -12.54
N GLU A 73 -1.23 1.97 -13.42
CA GLU A 73 -1.56 1.87 -14.86
C GLU A 73 -3.02 1.49 -15.17
N GLY A 74 -3.91 1.51 -14.17
CA GLY A 74 -5.35 1.31 -14.28
C GLY A 74 -6.20 2.41 -13.65
N ARG A 75 -5.63 3.58 -13.31
CA ARG A 75 -6.39 4.69 -12.71
C ARG A 75 -7.39 5.21 -13.74
N ARG A 76 -8.69 5.00 -13.50
CA ARG A 76 -9.77 5.50 -14.37
C ARG A 76 -9.57 7.00 -14.62
N VAL A 77 -9.67 7.41 -15.88
CA VAL A 77 -9.56 8.80 -16.32
C VAL A 77 -10.92 9.23 -16.86
N CYS A 78 -11.38 10.42 -16.47
CA CYS A 78 -12.61 10.97 -16.99
C CYS A 78 -12.41 11.32 -18.48
N ALA A 79 -13.20 10.71 -19.37
CA ALA A 79 -13.16 10.97 -20.80
C ALA A 79 -13.38 12.46 -21.16
N ASP A 80 -14.13 13.22 -20.35
CA ASP A 80 -14.47 14.61 -20.67
C ASP A 80 -13.47 15.64 -20.15
N CYS A 81 -12.88 15.42 -18.97
CA CYS A 81 -12.02 16.43 -18.33
C CYS A 81 -10.63 15.92 -17.96
N GLY A 82 -10.30 14.65 -18.26
CA GLY A 82 -9.02 14.04 -17.89
C GLY A 82 -8.81 13.85 -16.38
N GLY A 83 -9.82 14.16 -15.56
CA GLY A 83 -9.74 14.06 -14.12
C GLY A 83 -9.65 12.60 -13.66
N THR A 84 -8.85 12.35 -12.63
CA THR A 84 -8.66 11.01 -12.05
C THR A 84 -9.39 10.83 -10.72
N SER A 85 -10.12 11.86 -10.28
CA SER A 85 -10.82 11.91 -9.00
C SER A 85 -12.31 11.62 -9.18
N PHE A 86 -12.79 10.54 -8.57
CA PHE A 86 -14.19 10.11 -8.66
C PHE A 86 -14.84 10.00 -7.28
N LYS A 87 -16.15 10.23 -7.23
CA LYS A 87 -17.02 9.96 -6.10
C LYS A 87 -17.83 8.71 -6.40
N GLU A 88 -17.77 7.73 -5.52
CA GLU A 88 -18.64 6.55 -5.59
C GLU A 88 -19.99 6.85 -4.94
N GLN A 89 -21.08 6.47 -5.61
CA GLN A 89 -22.43 6.54 -5.07
C GLN A 89 -23.21 5.28 -5.44
N GLU A 90 -24.02 4.77 -4.50
CA GLU A 90 -24.87 3.62 -4.77
C GLU A 90 -26.09 4.02 -5.60
N ASP A 91 -26.34 3.26 -6.66
CA ASP A 91 -27.49 3.39 -7.54
C ASP A 91 -28.59 2.41 -7.14
N ARG A 92 -29.52 2.92 -6.32
CA ARG A 92 -30.67 2.14 -5.85
C ARG A 92 -31.62 1.69 -6.96
N SER A 93 -31.51 2.23 -8.18
CA SER A 93 -32.31 1.80 -9.33
C SER A 93 -31.82 0.49 -9.95
N LYS A 94 -30.56 0.11 -9.73
CA LYS A 94 -29.95 -1.11 -10.29
C LYS A 94 -29.53 -2.05 -9.18
N VAL A 95 -30.31 -3.12 -8.98
CA VAL A 95 -29.96 -4.21 -8.07
C VAL A 95 -29.09 -5.22 -8.82
N LEU A 96 -27.88 -5.46 -8.33
CA LEU A 96 -26.96 -6.46 -8.88
C LEU A 96 -27.29 -7.85 -8.37
N HIS A 97 -27.59 -7.96 -7.07
CA HIS A 97 -27.82 -9.25 -6.44
C HIS A 97 -28.72 -9.10 -5.21
N GLN A 98 -29.49 -10.14 -4.90
CA GLN A 98 -30.36 -10.19 -3.73
C GLN A 98 -30.26 -11.55 -3.06
N MET A 99 -29.78 -11.58 -1.82
CA MET A 99 -29.66 -12.78 -0.98
C MET A 99 -30.15 -12.46 0.43
N GLY A 100 -30.96 -13.35 1.00
CA GLY A 100 -31.40 -13.24 2.41
C GLY A 100 -32.14 -11.94 2.76
N GLY A 101 -32.85 -11.33 1.81
CA GLY A 101 -33.57 -10.06 2.02
C GLY A 101 -32.72 -8.78 1.90
N ILE A 102 -31.40 -8.91 1.69
CA ILE A 102 -30.50 -7.78 1.47
C ILE A 102 -30.29 -7.58 -0.04
N LYS A 103 -30.39 -6.34 -0.50
CA LYS A 103 -30.16 -5.95 -1.91
C LYS A 103 -28.79 -5.31 -2.04
N ILE A 104 -27.99 -5.81 -2.96
CA ILE A 104 -26.71 -5.22 -3.38
C ILE A 104 -26.98 -4.36 -4.61
N TYR A 105 -26.66 -3.08 -4.52
CA TYR A 105 -26.89 -2.11 -5.59
C TYR A 105 -25.62 -1.87 -6.41
N ALA A 106 -25.80 -1.46 -7.67
CA ALA A 106 -24.71 -1.03 -8.51
C ALA A 106 -24.07 0.26 -7.97
N LYS A 107 -22.77 0.44 -8.19
CA LYS A 107 -22.08 1.71 -7.92
C LYS A 107 -22.05 2.56 -9.18
N ARG A 108 -22.30 3.85 -9.03
CA ARG A 108 -22.05 4.90 -10.02
C ARG A 108 -20.82 5.70 -9.64
N TYR A 109 -20.05 6.10 -10.64
CA TYR A 109 -18.86 6.90 -10.45
C TYR A 109 -19.10 8.29 -11.02
N ILE A 110 -19.08 9.31 -10.16
CA ILE A 110 -19.23 10.71 -10.58
C ILE A 110 -17.86 11.36 -10.57
N CYS A 111 -17.41 11.88 -11.70
CA CYS A 111 -16.16 12.65 -11.76
C CYS A 111 -16.28 13.89 -10.86
N LYS A 112 -15.36 14.08 -9.92
CA LYS A 112 -15.37 15.25 -9.02
C LYS A 112 -15.02 16.55 -9.74
N SER A 113 -14.31 16.48 -10.86
CA SER A 113 -13.83 17.66 -11.59
C SER A 113 -14.92 18.25 -12.49
N CYS A 114 -15.70 17.43 -13.20
CA CYS A 114 -16.71 17.90 -14.15
C CYS A 114 -18.15 17.46 -13.82
N GLY A 115 -18.33 16.61 -12.79
CA GLY A 115 -19.65 16.14 -12.35
C GLY A 115 -20.28 15.05 -13.22
N LYS A 116 -19.58 14.55 -14.25
CA LYS A 116 -20.16 13.56 -15.16
C LYS A 116 -20.15 12.14 -14.58
N GLU A 117 -21.24 11.41 -14.81
CA GLU A 117 -21.42 10.00 -14.43
C GLU A 117 -20.71 9.06 -15.41
N MET A 118 -20.09 8.00 -14.87
CA MET A 118 -19.40 6.91 -15.57
C MET A 118 -19.74 5.55 -14.97
#